data_AF-A0A3M1S4A3-F1
#
_entry.id   AF-A0A3M1S4A3-F1
#
_cell.length_a   1.000
_cell.length_b   1.000
_cell.length_c   1.000
_cell.angle_alpha   90.00
_cell.angle_beta   90.00
_cell.angle_gamma   90.00
#
_symmetry.space_group_name_H-M   'P 1'
#
loop_
_entity.id
_entity.type
_entity.pdbx_description
1 polymer ?
#
loop_
_entity_poly.entity_id
_entity_poly.type
_entity_poly.pdbx_seq_one_letter_code
_entity_poly.pdbx_strand_id
1 'polypeptide(L)'
;KPALEKPTPAKPKPEPKKPTKSEALILLEALQREARFLDFMQESLDAYDDAQIGAAVRDVHRQAREVLKRMFDFGPVVDQEEGSTVEVPAGYDPGIFRVVGNVGEPPLTGKLTHHGWKANRCDLPSWSGSADAAFVVAPAEVEVG
;
A
#
# COMPACT_ATOMS: atom_id res chain seq x y z
N LYS A 1 -15.31 -66.38 1.19
CA LYS A 1 -14.26 -65.42 0.75
C LYS A 1 -14.32 -64.23 1.68
N PRO A 2 -13.30 -63.92 2.49
CA PRO A 2 -13.24 -62.67 3.23
C PRO A 2 -13.03 -61.53 2.24
N ALA A 3 -13.78 -60.44 2.37
CA ALA A 3 -13.61 -59.24 1.57
C ALA A 3 -12.33 -58.52 2.05
N LEU A 4 -11.40 -58.29 1.12
CA LEU A 4 -10.22 -57.47 1.35
C LEU A 4 -10.66 -56.01 1.46
N GLU A 5 -10.50 -55.40 2.62
CA GLU A 5 -10.64 -53.96 2.79
C GLU A 5 -9.56 -53.24 1.96
N LYS A 6 -10.01 -52.33 1.09
CA LYS A 6 -9.12 -51.51 0.27
C LYS A 6 -8.45 -50.44 1.15
N PRO A 7 -7.13 -50.23 1.05
CA PRO A 7 -6.44 -49.22 1.84
C PRO A 7 -6.90 -47.81 1.42
N THR A 8 -7.22 -46.98 2.42
CA THR A 8 -7.60 -45.57 2.22
C THR A 8 -6.35 -44.76 1.82
N PRO A 9 -6.39 -43.95 0.75
CA PRO A 9 -5.23 -43.16 0.33
C PRO A 9 -4.88 -42.09 1.37
N ALA A 10 -3.59 -42.04 1.74
CA ALA A 10 -3.05 -41.02 2.63
C ALA A 10 -3.17 -39.63 1.99
N LYS A 11 -3.66 -38.64 2.77
CA LYS A 11 -3.76 -37.24 2.32
C LYS A 11 -2.35 -36.67 2.03
N PRO A 12 -2.17 -35.93 0.93
CA PRO A 12 -0.89 -35.31 0.61
C PRO A 12 -0.47 -34.33 1.72
N LYS A 13 0.80 -34.41 2.12
CA LYS A 13 1.42 -33.50 3.09
C LYS A 13 1.58 -32.12 2.43
N PRO A 14 1.24 -31.00 3.10
CA PRO A 14 1.34 -29.68 2.49
C PRO A 14 2.80 -29.38 2.09
N GLU A 15 3.00 -29.04 0.81
CA GLU A 15 4.30 -28.60 0.30
C GLU A 15 4.69 -27.27 0.98
N PRO A 16 5.99 -27.06 1.28
CA PRO A 16 6.46 -25.81 1.84
C PRO A 16 6.17 -24.67 0.86
N LYS A 17 5.43 -23.65 1.32
CA LYS A 17 5.14 -22.45 0.54
C LYS A 17 6.47 -21.82 0.11
N LYS A 18 6.72 -21.75 -1.20
CA LYS A 18 7.86 -20.99 -1.75
C LYS A 18 7.79 -19.55 -1.23
N PRO A 19 8.93 -18.91 -0.92
CA PRO A 19 8.92 -17.51 -0.52
C PRO A 19 8.31 -16.67 -1.64
N THR A 20 7.20 -16.01 -1.33
CA THR A 20 6.54 -15.05 -2.20
C THR A 20 7.05 -13.65 -1.86
N LYS A 21 7.27 -12.81 -2.88
CA LYS A 21 7.57 -11.40 -2.68
C LYS A 21 6.49 -10.74 -1.82
N SER A 22 6.90 -9.93 -0.85
CA SER A 22 5.97 -9.21 0.03
C SER A 22 5.14 -8.20 -0.77
N GLU A 23 3.87 -8.05 -0.42
CA GLU A 23 2.96 -7.04 -0.98
C GLU A 23 3.52 -5.62 -0.89
N ALA A 24 4.26 -5.30 0.18
CA ALA A 24 4.94 -4.02 0.33
C ALA A 24 6.03 -3.82 -0.74
N LEU A 25 6.78 -4.88 -1.06
CA LEU A 25 7.81 -4.85 -2.11
C LEU A 25 7.19 -4.86 -3.52
N ILE A 26 6.00 -5.44 -3.69
CA ILE A 26 5.23 -5.37 -4.95
C ILE A 26 4.77 -3.93 -5.19
N LEU A 27 4.26 -3.24 -4.16
CA LEU A 27 3.91 -1.83 -4.24
C LEU A 27 5.13 -0.96 -4.60
N LEU A 28 6.25 -1.15 -3.92
CA LEU A 28 7.48 -0.41 -4.21
C LEU A 28 8.02 -0.70 -5.62
N GLU A 29 7.93 -1.94 -6.11
CA GLU A 29 8.30 -2.29 -7.48
C GLU A 29 7.43 -1.54 -8.49
N ALA A 30 6.11 -1.51 -8.30
CA ALA A 30 5.21 -0.78 -9.17
C ALA A 30 5.51 0.73 -9.18
N LEU A 31 5.70 1.33 -7.99
CA LEU A 31 6.05 2.75 -7.86
C LEU A 31 7.42 3.08 -8.48
N GLN A 32 8.41 2.22 -8.31
CA GLN A 32 9.72 2.44 -8.91
C GLN A 32 9.67 2.30 -10.44
N ARG A 33 9.06 1.23 -10.95
CA ARG A 33 8.98 0.95 -12.39
C ARG A 33 8.20 2.02 -13.15
N GLU A 34 7.10 2.50 -12.58
CA GLU A 34 6.17 3.40 -13.29
C GLU A 34 6.39 4.87 -12.94
N ALA A 35 7.04 5.20 -11.82
CA ALA A 35 7.19 6.58 -11.35
C ALA A 35 8.61 6.97 -10.91
N ARG A 36 9.61 6.07 -11.02
CA ARG A 36 10.98 6.28 -10.50
C ARG A 36 11.01 6.72 -9.03
N PHE A 37 10.03 6.24 -8.26
CA PHE A 37 9.78 6.75 -6.91
C PHE A 37 10.99 6.56 -5.97
N LEU A 38 11.61 5.37 -5.96
CA LEU A 38 12.76 5.13 -5.09
C LEU A 38 13.98 5.93 -5.53
N ASP A 39 14.25 6.03 -6.84
CA ASP A 39 15.34 6.88 -7.34
C ASP A 39 15.16 8.33 -6.87
N PHE A 40 13.96 8.87 -7.01
CA PHE A 40 13.63 10.23 -6.60
C PHE A 40 13.80 10.45 -5.09
N MET A 41 13.36 9.49 -4.26
CA MET A 41 13.47 9.60 -2.80
C MET A 41 14.90 9.46 -2.28
N GLN A 42 15.79 8.81 -3.05
CA GLN A 42 17.19 8.58 -2.68
C GLN A 42 18.12 9.68 -3.22
N GLU A 43 17.66 10.50 -4.15
CA GLU A 43 18.38 11.66 -4.66
C GLU A 43 18.43 12.76 -3.59
N SER A 44 19.63 13.31 -3.32
CA SER A 44 19.74 14.49 -2.45
C SER A 44 19.24 15.72 -3.19
N LEU A 45 18.40 16.52 -2.53
CA LEU A 45 17.88 17.75 -3.11
C LEU A 45 18.73 18.99 -2.76
N ASP A 46 19.81 18.85 -1.98
CA ASP A 46 20.56 19.97 -1.38
C ASP A 46 21.17 20.94 -2.42
N ALA A 47 21.46 20.44 -3.63
CA ALA A 47 22.10 21.21 -4.70
C ALA A 47 21.09 21.84 -5.69
N TYR A 48 19.80 21.57 -5.54
CA TYR A 48 18.76 22.00 -6.49
C TYR A 48 17.97 23.17 -5.92
N ASP A 49 17.59 24.10 -6.78
CA ASP A 49 16.63 25.15 -6.43
C ASP A 49 15.17 24.67 -6.54
N ASP A 50 14.24 25.46 -5.98
CA ASP A 50 12.81 25.13 -5.99
C ASP A 50 12.23 24.95 -7.41
N ALA A 51 12.76 25.66 -8.41
CA ALA A 51 12.28 25.56 -9.78
C ALA A 51 12.73 24.25 -10.43
N GLN A 52 13.98 23.83 -10.19
CA GLN A 52 14.52 22.55 -10.63
C GLN A 52 13.80 21.37 -9.96
N ILE A 53 13.59 21.44 -8.65
CA ILE A 53 12.82 20.44 -7.90
C ILE A 53 11.38 20.38 -8.45
N GLY A 54 10.74 21.53 -8.61
CA GLY A 54 9.39 21.65 -9.13
C GLY A 54 9.24 21.09 -10.55
N ALA A 55 10.26 21.23 -11.40
CA ALA A 55 10.27 20.66 -12.75
C ALA A 55 10.33 19.13 -12.71
N ALA A 56 11.21 18.55 -11.88
CA ALA A 56 11.41 17.11 -11.79
C ALA A 56 10.25 16.37 -11.07
N VAL A 57 9.77 16.91 -9.94
CA VAL A 57 8.80 16.22 -9.07
C VAL A 57 7.42 16.06 -9.70
N ARG A 58 7.04 16.93 -10.65
CA ARG A 58 5.71 16.91 -11.26
C ARG A 58 5.41 15.58 -11.95
N ASP A 59 6.40 15.00 -12.63
CA ASP A 59 6.23 13.76 -13.35
C ASP A 59 6.19 12.56 -12.41
N VAL A 60 7.12 12.51 -11.44
CA VAL A 60 7.14 11.49 -10.36
C VAL A 60 5.83 11.49 -9.59
N HIS A 61 5.35 12.66 -9.17
CA HIS A 61 4.08 12.82 -8.45
C HIS A 61 2.89 12.35 -9.30
N ARG A 62 2.80 12.77 -10.56
CA ARG A 62 1.70 12.39 -11.46
C ARG A 62 1.65 10.86 -11.64
N GLN A 63 2.79 10.25 -11.94
CA GLN A 63 2.90 8.81 -12.19
C GLN A 63 2.66 7.99 -10.92
N ALA A 64 3.23 8.40 -9.78
CA ALA A 64 2.99 7.72 -8.50
C ALA A 64 1.50 7.77 -8.11
N ARG A 65 0.83 8.92 -8.34
CA ARG A 65 -0.61 9.05 -8.14
C ARG A 65 -1.41 8.10 -9.01
N GLU A 66 -1.03 7.91 -10.27
CA GLU A 66 -1.70 6.99 -11.20
C GLU A 66 -1.57 5.54 -10.74
N VAL A 67 -0.37 5.11 -10.30
CA VAL A 67 -0.12 3.80 -9.71
C VAL A 67 -1.03 3.57 -8.50
N LEU A 68 -1.00 4.50 -7.54
CA LEU A 68 -1.78 4.42 -6.32
C LEU A 68 -3.29 4.41 -6.57
N LYS A 69 -3.78 5.27 -7.48
CA LYS A 69 -5.20 5.30 -7.86
C LYS A 69 -5.63 3.99 -8.53
N ARG A 70 -4.80 3.42 -9.39
CA ARG A 70 -5.08 2.15 -10.07
C ARG A 70 -5.18 1.00 -9.08
N MET A 71 -4.28 0.94 -8.09
CA MET A 71 -4.22 -0.19 -7.15
C MET A 71 -5.22 -0.08 -5.99
N PHE A 72 -5.49 1.13 -5.47
CA PHE A 72 -6.22 1.28 -4.21
C PHE A 72 -7.51 2.07 -4.29
N ASP A 73 -7.60 3.01 -5.24
CA ASP A 73 -8.72 3.96 -5.37
C ASP A 73 -9.17 4.54 -4.03
N PHE A 74 -8.37 5.48 -3.53
CA PHE A 74 -8.61 6.04 -2.21
C PHE A 74 -9.89 6.89 -2.16
N GLY A 75 -10.65 6.71 -1.09
CA GLY A 75 -11.79 7.54 -0.72
C GLY A 75 -11.63 8.09 0.70
N PRO A 76 -12.54 8.97 1.13
CA PRO A 76 -12.53 9.48 2.49
C PRO A 76 -12.95 8.42 3.50
N VAL A 77 -12.39 8.45 4.71
CA VAL A 77 -12.93 7.65 5.83
C VAL A 77 -14.31 8.17 6.23
N VAL A 78 -14.44 9.50 6.27
CA VAL A 78 -15.66 10.23 6.60
C VAL A 78 -16.03 11.17 5.45
N ASP A 79 -17.22 11.03 4.88
CA ASP A 79 -17.62 11.75 3.66
C ASP A 79 -17.92 13.26 3.87
N GLN A 80 -17.90 13.73 5.11
CA GLN A 80 -18.13 15.14 5.42
C GLN A 80 -16.94 16.01 5.03
N GLU A 81 -17.20 17.27 4.70
CA GLU A 81 -16.16 18.23 4.35
C GLU A 81 -15.25 18.55 5.54
N GLU A 82 -13.96 18.74 5.27
CA GLU A 82 -13.04 19.27 6.26
C GLU A 82 -13.52 20.66 6.72
N GLY A 83 -13.56 20.82 8.04
CA GLY A 83 -14.06 22.00 8.71
C GLY A 83 -15.50 21.92 9.16
N SER A 84 -16.25 20.91 8.73
CA SER A 84 -17.60 20.64 9.22
C SER A 84 -17.60 20.04 10.63
N THR A 85 -18.75 20.11 11.31
CA THR A 85 -18.96 19.43 12.59
C THR A 85 -19.34 17.97 12.32
N VAL A 86 -18.63 17.04 12.95
CA VAL A 86 -18.87 15.60 12.89
C VAL A 86 -19.08 15.03 14.28
N GLU A 87 -19.94 14.02 14.36
CA GLU A 87 -20.10 13.19 15.55
C GLU A 87 -19.12 12.03 15.49
N VAL A 88 -18.41 11.79 16.60
CA VAL A 88 -17.60 10.61 16.79
C VAL A 88 -18.36 9.67 17.72
N PRO A 89 -18.74 8.47 17.25
CA PRO A 89 -19.60 7.58 18.01
C PRO A 89 -18.95 7.13 19.32
N ALA A 90 -19.78 6.82 20.30
CA ALA A 90 -19.30 6.19 21.53
C ALA A 90 -18.62 4.84 21.20
N GLY A 91 -17.46 4.59 21.82
CA GLY A 91 -16.66 3.39 21.55
C GLY A 91 -15.98 3.37 20.17
N TYR A 92 -15.70 4.54 19.58
CA TYR A 92 -15.01 4.64 18.29
C TYR A 92 -13.69 3.88 18.25
N ASP A 93 -13.33 3.39 17.06
CA ASP A 93 -12.04 2.76 16.79
C ASP A 93 -10.96 3.84 16.57
N PRO A 94 -9.87 3.88 17.36
CA PRO A 94 -8.79 4.84 17.17
C PRO A 94 -8.02 4.66 15.84
N GLY A 95 -8.18 3.53 15.16
CA GLY A 95 -7.71 3.31 13.79
C GLY A 95 -8.56 3.98 12.72
N ILE A 96 -9.79 4.39 13.04
CA ILE A 96 -10.73 5.07 12.12
C ILE A 96 -10.85 6.56 12.48
N PHE A 97 -11.01 6.87 13.76
CA PHE A 97 -11.13 8.24 14.26
C PHE A 97 -9.97 8.57 15.18
N ARG A 98 -9.21 9.61 14.85
CA ARG A 98 -8.23 10.20 15.77
C ARG A 98 -8.79 11.48 16.36
N VAL A 99 -9.18 11.42 17.64
CA VAL A 99 -9.66 12.60 18.36
C VAL A 99 -8.48 13.36 18.97
N VAL A 100 -8.45 14.68 18.79
CA VAL A 100 -7.42 15.58 19.31
C VAL A 100 -8.06 16.77 20.05
N GLY A 101 -7.39 17.32 21.07
CA GLY A 101 -7.87 18.45 21.86
C GLY A 101 -8.40 18.07 23.25
N ASN A 102 -9.32 18.87 23.79
CA ASN A 102 -9.98 18.60 25.07
C ASN A 102 -11.05 17.53 24.90
N VAL A 103 -10.66 16.27 25.12
CA VAL A 103 -11.54 15.12 24.99
C VAL A 103 -12.39 14.98 26.25
N GLY A 104 -13.71 15.15 26.11
CA GLY A 104 -14.70 14.89 27.15
C GLY A 104 -15.17 13.43 27.16
N GLU A 105 -16.34 13.16 27.74
CA GLU A 105 -16.99 11.85 27.68
C GLU A 105 -17.80 11.69 26.37
N PRO A 106 -17.86 10.49 25.76
CA PRO A 106 -18.65 10.25 24.56
C PRO A 106 -20.18 10.36 24.78
N PRO A 107 -20.98 10.56 23.71
CA PRO A 107 -20.58 10.78 22.32
C PRO A 107 -19.86 12.12 22.14
N LEU A 108 -18.81 12.12 21.30
CA LEU A 108 -17.98 13.30 21.09
C LEU A 108 -18.48 14.03 19.84
N THR A 109 -18.43 15.35 19.86
CA THR A 109 -18.66 16.18 18.68
C THR A 109 -17.42 17.04 18.46
N GLY A 110 -16.96 17.13 17.22
CA GLY A 110 -15.75 17.87 16.89
C GLY A 110 -15.78 18.45 15.48
N LYS A 111 -14.86 19.37 15.21
CA LYS A 111 -14.61 19.86 13.86
C LYS A 111 -13.73 18.85 13.13
N LEU A 112 -14.18 18.34 11.98
CA LEU A 112 -13.38 17.44 11.14
C LEU A 112 -12.18 18.20 10.58
N THR A 113 -10.96 17.91 11.03
CA THR A 113 -9.75 18.59 10.52
C THR A 113 -9.17 17.92 9.28
N HIS A 114 -9.38 16.61 9.15
CA HIS A 114 -8.96 15.83 8.00
C HIS A 114 -9.91 14.63 7.87
N HIS A 115 -10.43 14.40 6.66
CA HIS A 115 -11.46 13.38 6.41
C HIS A 115 -10.94 11.94 6.43
N GLY A 116 -9.61 11.78 6.46
CA GLY A 116 -8.91 10.49 6.45
C GLY A 116 -8.91 9.83 5.08
N TRP A 117 -7.97 8.93 4.82
CA TRP A 117 -7.92 8.17 3.57
C TRP A 117 -8.19 6.69 3.85
N LYS A 118 -9.13 6.10 3.12
CA LYS A 118 -9.35 4.65 3.07
C LYS A 118 -9.11 4.14 1.66
N ALA A 119 -8.54 2.96 1.52
CA ALA A 119 -8.49 2.26 0.24
C ALA A 119 -9.87 1.65 -0.03
N ASN A 120 -10.49 1.95 -1.18
CA ASN A 120 -11.76 1.31 -1.55
C ASN A 120 -11.55 -0.09 -2.16
N ARG A 121 -10.33 -0.38 -2.63
CA ARG A 121 -9.87 -1.70 -3.07
C ARG A 121 -8.38 -1.89 -2.78
N CYS A 122 -7.87 -3.10 -3.01
CA CYS A 122 -6.45 -3.41 -2.87
C CYS A 122 -6.06 -4.43 -3.95
N ASP A 123 -5.73 -3.92 -5.13
CA ASP A 123 -5.45 -4.71 -6.32
C ASP A 123 -3.95 -4.65 -6.64
N LEU A 124 -3.21 -5.58 -6.04
CA LEU A 124 -1.78 -5.75 -6.29
C LEU A 124 -1.54 -6.73 -7.46
N PRO A 125 -0.57 -6.47 -8.34
CA PRO A 125 -0.22 -7.42 -9.39
C PRO A 125 0.40 -8.69 -8.78
N SER A 126 0.08 -9.85 -9.36
CA SER A 126 0.70 -11.12 -8.99
C SER A 126 2.19 -11.13 -9.36
N TRP A 127 3.04 -11.52 -8.41
CA TRP A 127 4.48 -11.68 -8.64
C TRP A 127 4.84 -13.14 -9.00
N SER A 128 5.66 -13.32 -10.04
CA SER A 128 6.03 -14.62 -10.61
C SER A 128 7.54 -14.87 -10.66
N GLY A 129 8.33 -14.12 -9.90
CA GLY A 129 9.80 -14.23 -9.87
C GLY A 129 10.34 -15.44 -9.10
N SER A 130 11.67 -15.57 -9.09
CA SER A 130 12.39 -16.59 -8.30
C SER A 130 12.50 -16.19 -6.84
N ALA A 131 12.71 -17.17 -5.95
CA ALA A 131 12.94 -16.94 -4.52
C ALA A 131 14.05 -15.90 -4.26
N ASP A 132 15.13 -15.95 -5.03
CA ASP A 132 16.26 -15.02 -4.92
C ASP A 132 15.88 -13.58 -5.31
N ALA A 133 14.93 -13.43 -6.25
CA ALA A 133 14.42 -12.14 -6.68
C ALA A 133 13.32 -11.58 -5.75
N ALA A 134 12.90 -12.30 -4.71
CA ALA A 134 11.80 -11.89 -3.84
C ALA A 134 12.07 -10.55 -3.11
N PHE A 135 13.34 -10.18 -2.94
CA PHE A 135 13.76 -8.92 -2.31
C PHE A 135 14.20 -7.84 -3.30
N VAL A 136 14.21 -8.13 -4.60
CA VAL A 136 14.65 -7.18 -5.63
C VAL A 136 13.48 -6.29 -6.00
N VAL A 137 13.59 -4.97 -5.76
CA VAL A 137 12.54 -3.99 -6.13
C VAL A 137 12.68 -3.49 -7.56
N ALA A 138 13.92 -3.25 -8.01
CA ALA A 138 14.27 -2.95 -9.38
C ALA A 138 15.50 -3.78 -9.77
N PRO A 139 15.51 -4.44 -10.95
CA PRO A 139 16.66 -5.18 -11.40
C PRO A 139 17.83 -4.23 -11.74
N ALA A 140 19.05 -4.74 -11.65
CA ALA A 140 20.19 -4.05 -12.25
C ALA A 140 20.09 -4.14 -13.78
N GLU A 141 20.28 -3.01 -14.46
CA GLU A 141 20.32 -2.94 -15.92
C GLU A 141 21.78 -2.96 -16.40
N VAL A 142 22.08 -3.82 -17.39
CA VAL A 142 23.42 -3.99 -17.94
C VAL A 142 23.33 -3.92 -19.46
N GLU A 143 24.02 -2.96 -20.06
CA GLU A 143 24.18 -2.86 -21.51
C GLU A 143 25.27 -3.84 -21.99
N VAL A 144 24.99 -4.60 -23.04
CA VAL A 144 25.92 -5.56 -23.64
C VAL A 144 26.34 -5.06 -25.03
N GLY A 145 27.65 -5.12 -25.31
CA GLY A 145 28.26 -4.78 -26.60
C GLY A 145 28.67 -5.98 -27.42
#